data_AF-A0A0C3G0J2-F1
#
_entry.id   AF-A0A0C3G0J2-F1
#
_cell.length_a   1.000
_cell.length_b   1.000
_cell.length_c   1.000
_cell.angle_alpha   90.00
_cell.angle_beta   90.00
_cell.angle_gamma   90.00
#
_symmetry.space_group_name_H-M   'P 1'
#
loop_
_entity.id
_entity.type
_entity.pdbx_description
1 polymer ?
#
loop_
_entity_poly.entity_id
_entity_poly.type
_entity_poly.pdbx_seq_one_letter_code
_entity_poly.pdbx_strand_id
1 'polypeptide(L)'
;MKKLDSVLHESQRINAIMTATIIRKAKVSCRLSDGTSMPKGTWVMSSINAAHHSEIKYENPMKFDGFRFSRMREQPGNEVKYQAVSTTDSFAFGTAPHTCPGPINQLKVLLAYIICNNEF
;
A
#
# COMPACT_ATOMS: atom_id res chain seq x y z
N MET A 1 -7.83 -3.40 16.44
CA MET A 1 -8.21 -4.48 15.49
C MET A 1 -7.08 -4.77 14.50
N LYS A 2 -5.97 -5.39 14.95
CA LYS A 2 -4.76 -5.60 14.10
C LYS A 2 -5.00 -6.60 12.96
N LYS A 3 -5.63 -7.74 13.26
CA LYS A 3 -5.95 -8.79 12.27
C LYS A 3 -6.91 -8.28 11.18
N LEU A 4 -7.96 -7.55 11.57
CA LEU A 4 -8.91 -6.95 10.63
C LEU A 4 -8.26 -5.94 9.68
N ASP A 5 -7.40 -5.07 10.22
CA ASP A 5 -6.64 -4.11 9.42
C ASP A 5 -5.65 -4.81 8.48
N SER A 6 -5.06 -5.93 8.91
CA SER A 6 -4.22 -6.77 8.05
C SER A 6 -4.99 -7.37 6.87
N VAL A 7 -6.21 -7.87 7.12
CA VAL A 7 -7.09 -8.41 6.06
C VAL A 7 -7.41 -7.33 5.02
N LEU A 8 -7.82 -6.14 5.47
CA LEU A 8 -8.10 -5.01 4.57
C LEU A 8 -6.87 -4.61 3.75
N HIS A 9 -5.70 -4.56 4.38
CA HIS A 9 -4.45 -4.21 3.70
C HIS A 9 -4.08 -5.27 2.65
N GLU A 10 -4.19 -6.56 2.96
CA GLU A 10 -3.90 -7.64 2.01
C GLU A 10 -4.90 -7.67 0.86
N SER A 11 -6.18 -7.38 1.11
CA SER A 11 -7.19 -7.26 0.06
C SER A 11 -6.83 -6.16 -0.94
N GLN A 12 -6.37 -5.01 -0.44
CA GLN A 12 -5.90 -3.90 -1.27
C GLN A 12 -4.60 -4.21 -2.01
N ARG A 13 -3.73 -5.07 -1.45
CA ARG A 13 -2.48 -5.46 -2.10
C ARG A 13 -2.71 -6.38 -3.29
N ILE A 14 -3.52 -7.43 -3.11
CA ILE A 14 -3.84 -8.39 -4.17
C ILE A 14 -4.72 -7.73 -5.25
N ASN A 15 -5.73 -6.97 -4.82
CA ASN A 15 -6.68 -6.31 -5.71
C ASN A 15 -6.54 -4.80 -5.59
N ALA A 16 -5.43 -4.27 -6.10
CA ALA A 16 -5.17 -2.84 -6.06
C ALA A 16 -6.21 -2.06 -6.89
N ILE A 17 -6.75 -0.99 -6.29
CA ILE A 17 -7.72 -0.08 -6.95
C ILE A 17 -7.08 0.61 -8.16
N MET A 18 -5.76 0.86 -8.10
CA MET A 18 -4.99 1.50 -9.16
C MET A 18 -3.77 0.67 -9.49
N THR A 19 -3.40 0.61 -10.78
CA THR A 19 -2.18 -0.08 -11.23
C THR A 19 -0.92 0.76 -11.03
N ALA A 20 -1.04 2.09 -11.05
CA ALA A 20 0.04 3.05 -10.84
C ALA A 20 -0.40 4.25 -9.99
N THR A 21 0.52 4.80 -9.19
CA THR A 21 0.34 6.02 -8.39
C THR A 21 1.52 6.98 -8.56
N ILE A 22 1.50 8.09 -7.79
CA ILE A 22 2.57 9.10 -7.76
C ILE A 22 2.86 9.63 -9.18
N ILE A 23 1.80 9.99 -9.89
CA ILE A 23 1.91 10.55 -11.22
C ILE A 23 2.43 11.99 -11.09
N ARG A 24 3.61 12.25 -11.66
CA ARG A 24 4.30 13.55 -11.60
C ARG A 24 4.88 13.89 -12.97
N LYS A 25 4.96 15.18 -13.27
CA LYS A 25 5.65 15.72 -14.45
C LYS A 25 6.91 16.45 -14.03
N ALA A 26 8.06 16.10 -14.62
CA ALA A 26 9.32 16.78 -14.39
C ALA A 26 9.21 18.24 -14.86
N LYS A 27 9.24 19.20 -13.93
CA LYS A 27 9.19 20.63 -14.26
C LYS A 27 10.55 21.18 -14.73
N VAL A 28 11.61 20.49 -14.36
CA VAL A 28 13.01 20.77 -14.72
C VAL A 28 13.68 19.45 -15.06
N SER A 29 14.73 19.50 -15.88
CA SER A 29 15.54 18.30 -16.12
C SER A 29 16.30 17.94 -14.83
N CYS A 30 16.28 16.68 -14.42
CA CYS A 30 16.98 16.22 -13.22
C CYS A 30 17.58 14.83 -13.44
N ARG A 31 18.47 14.42 -12.54
CA ARG A 31 19.04 13.07 -12.52
C ARG A 31 18.57 12.35 -11.26
N LEU A 32 18.05 11.14 -11.42
CA LEU A 32 17.65 10.29 -10.29
C LEU A 32 18.90 9.70 -9.61
N SER A 33 18.70 9.17 -8.39
CA SER A 33 19.79 8.59 -7.58
C SER A 33 20.45 7.36 -8.22
N ASP A 34 19.75 6.66 -9.11
CA ASP A 34 20.26 5.54 -9.90
C ASP A 34 21.04 6.00 -11.16
N GLY A 35 21.15 7.31 -11.38
CA GLY A 35 21.81 7.90 -12.53
C GLY A 35 20.91 8.11 -13.75
N THR A 36 19.62 7.72 -13.70
CA THR A 36 18.66 7.94 -14.79
C THR A 36 18.44 9.42 -15.03
N SER A 37 18.63 9.87 -16.28
CA SER A 37 18.38 11.27 -16.67
C SER A 37 16.91 11.48 -17.02
N MET A 38 16.31 12.50 -16.43
CA MET A 38 14.89 12.84 -16.57
C MET A 38 14.76 14.22 -17.20
N PRO A 39 14.47 14.33 -18.52
CA PRO A 39 14.24 15.62 -19.17
C PRO A 39 13.03 16.37 -18.61
N LYS A 40 13.06 17.71 -18.72
CA LYS A 40 11.88 18.55 -18.47
C LYS A 40 10.71 18.07 -19.35
N GLY A 41 9.55 17.89 -18.73
CA GLY A 41 8.31 17.48 -19.38
C GLY A 41 8.00 15.99 -19.28
N THR A 42 8.95 15.15 -18.85
CA THR A 42 8.74 13.72 -18.69
C THR A 42 7.75 13.41 -17.58
N TRP A 43 6.86 12.45 -17.83
CA TRP A 43 5.94 11.92 -16.83
C TRP A 43 6.57 10.72 -16.12
N VAL A 44 6.42 10.69 -14.80
CA VAL A 44 6.89 9.61 -13.94
C VAL A 44 5.72 9.11 -13.13
N MET A 45 5.65 7.79 -12.96
CA MET A 45 4.66 7.12 -12.13
C MET A 45 5.31 5.92 -11.44
N SER A 46 4.78 5.55 -10.27
CA SER A 46 5.18 4.35 -9.55
C SER A 46 4.19 3.22 -9.85
N SER A 47 4.69 2.07 -10.28
CA SER A 47 3.85 0.88 -10.49
C SER A 47 3.51 0.24 -9.15
N ILE A 48 2.27 0.43 -8.70
CA ILE A 48 1.77 -0.22 -7.48
C ILE A 48 1.72 -1.73 -7.71
N ASN A 49 1.18 -2.16 -8.85
CA ASN A 49 0.97 -3.57 -9.12
C ASN A 49 2.29 -4.36 -9.09
N ALA A 50 3.36 -3.79 -9.65
CA ALA A 50 4.69 -4.42 -9.60
C ALA A 50 5.22 -4.44 -8.16
N ALA A 51 5.07 -3.36 -7.39
CA ALA A 51 5.54 -3.31 -6.00
C ALA A 51 4.74 -4.24 -5.05
N HIS A 52 3.44 -4.38 -5.30
CA HIS A 52 2.53 -5.23 -4.52
C HIS A 52 2.73 -6.70 -4.81
N HIS A 53 3.10 -7.07 -6.03
CA HIS A 53 3.34 -8.45 -6.44
C HIS A 53 4.83 -8.84 -6.53
N SER A 54 5.73 -8.01 -6.01
CA SER A 54 7.17 -8.28 -6.05
C SER A 54 7.57 -9.33 -5.02
N GLU A 55 8.22 -10.41 -5.49
CA GLU A 55 8.83 -11.44 -4.63
C GLU A 55 9.99 -10.90 -3.78
N ILE A 56 10.61 -9.79 -4.20
CA ILE A 56 11.64 -9.10 -3.41
C ILE A 56 11.04 -8.54 -2.11
N LYS A 57 9.76 -8.16 -2.14
CA LYS A 57 9.09 -7.50 -1.02
C LYS A 57 8.21 -8.45 -0.20
N TYR A 58 7.56 -9.41 -0.86
CA TYR A 58 6.61 -10.30 -0.22
C TYR A 58 6.85 -11.75 -0.64
N GLU A 59 6.92 -12.64 0.35
CA GLU A 59 6.90 -14.08 0.11
C GLU A 59 5.54 -14.51 -0.45
N ASN A 60 5.53 -15.34 -1.50
CA ASN A 60 4.31 -15.79 -2.18
C ASN A 60 3.38 -14.61 -2.53
N PRO A 61 3.81 -13.65 -3.36
CA PRO A 61 3.11 -12.38 -3.52
C PRO A 61 1.74 -12.54 -4.18
N MET A 62 1.50 -13.58 -4.96
CA MET A 62 0.18 -13.81 -5.58
C MET A 62 -0.82 -14.48 -4.61
N LYS A 63 -0.35 -14.99 -3.47
CA LYS A 63 -1.22 -15.64 -2.48
C LYS A 63 -1.78 -14.61 -1.52
N PHE A 64 -3.10 -14.61 -1.36
CA PHE A 64 -3.76 -13.86 -0.30
C PHE A 64 -3.42 -14.47 1.06
N ASP A 65 -2.80 -13.67 1.92
CA ASP A 65 -2.56 -14.01 3.32
C ASP A 65 -3.07 -12.89 4.23
N GLY A 66 -4.30 -13.05 4.71
CA GLY A 66 -5.00 -12.02 5.48
C GLY A 66 -4.28 -11.59 6.77
N PHE A 67 -3.33 -12.38 7.28
CA PHE A 67 -2.58 -12.06 8.49
C PHE A 67 -1.12 -11.65 8.24
N ARG A 68 -0.70 -11.55 6.97
CA ARG A 68 0.64 -11.12 6.55
C ARG A 68 1.10 -9.87 7.30
N PHE A 69 0.32 -8.80 7.22
CA PHE A 69 0.69 -7.51 7.82
C PHE A 69 0.53 -7.46 9.33
N SER A 70 -0.34 -8.29 9.93
CA SER A 70 -0.37 -8.43 11.39
C SER A 70 0.89 -9.09 11.92
N ARG A 71 1.40 -10.15 11.26
CA ARG A 71 2.65 -10.81 11.66
C ARG A 71 3.87 -9.91 11.47
N MET A 72 3.92 -9.13 10.38
CA MET A 72 5.00 -8.15 10.17
C MET A 72 5.06 -7.06 11.25
N ARG A 73 3.91 -6.69 11.83
CA ARG A 73 3.82 -5.72 12.94
C ARG A 73 4.16 -6.28 14.32
N GLU A 74 4.27 -7.59 14.44
CA GLU A 74 4.73 -8.23 15.68
C GLU A 74 6.27 -8.19 15.82
N GLN A 75 6.98 -7.88 14.72
CA GLN A 75 8.42 -7.70 14.75
C GLN A 75 8.80 -6.37 15.43
N PRO A 76 9.83 -6.35 16.29
CA PRO A 76 10.31 -5.12 16.94
C PRO A 76 10.67 -4.02 15.92
N GLY A 77 10.22 -2.79 16.15
CA GLY A 77 10.49 -1.63 15.27
C GLY A 77 9.47 -1.44 14.14
N ASN A 78 8.45 -2.30 14.07
CA ASN A 78 7.36 -2.22 13.08
C ASN A 78 6.00 -1.86 13.70
N GLU A 79 5.97 -1.40 14.94
CA GLU A 79 4.74 -1.18 15.73
C GLU A 79 3.79 -0.18 15.05
N VAL A 80 4.35 0.81 14.35
CA VAL A 80 3.62 1.85 13.61
C VAL A 80 3.51 1.59 12.11
N LYS A 81 4.22 0.57 11.58
CA LYS A 81 4.29 0.24 10.15
C LYS A 81 3.18 -0.69 9.69
N TYR A 82 3.07 -0.88 8.37
CA TYR A 82 2.19 -1.86 7.72
C TYR A 82 0.69 -1.73 8.00
N GLN A 83 0.25 -0.62 8.59
CA GLN A 83 -1.17 -0.30 8.72
C GLN A 83 -1.78 -0.13 7.33
N ALA A 84 -3.06 -0.46 7.14
CA ALA A 84 -3.70 -0.29 5.83
C ALA A 84 -3.68 1.19 5.36
N VAL A 85 -3.64 2.14 6.30
CA VAL A 85 -3.50 3.58 6.02
C VAL A 85 -2.05 4.05 5.82
N SER A 86 -1.06 3.19 6.07
CA SER A 86 0.33 3.60 6.10
C SER A 86 0.85 3.90 4.70
N THR A 87 1.47 5.07 4.53
CA THR A 87 2.18 5.46 3.31
C THR A 87 3.68 5.22 3.37
N THR A 88 4.22 4.73 4.49
CA THR A 88 5.66 4.45 4.64
C THR A 88 6.06 3.19 3.90
N ASP A 89 5.20 2.18 3.96
CA ASP A 89 5.49 0.83 3.45
C ASP A 89 4.71 0.52 2.17
N SER A 90 3.73 1.35 1.79
CA SER A 90 2.89 1.17 0.61
C SER A 90 2.56 2.51 -0.03
N PHE A 91 2.59 2.56 -1.36
CA PHE A 91 2.21 3.75 -2.14
C PHE A 91 0.76 3.69 -2.65
N ALA A 92 -0.04 2.78 -2.12
CA ALA A 92 -1.44 2.58 -2.54
C ALA A 92 -2.29 3.84 -2.36
N PHE A 93 -2.03 4.62 -1.31
CA PHE A 93 -2.71 5.90 -1.04
C PHE A 93 -1.89 7.12 -1.49
N GLY A 94 -0.86 6.90 -2.31
CA GLY A 94 0.09 7.94 -2.70
C GLY A 94 1.07 8.29 -1.58
N THR A 95 1.77 9.40 -1.78
CA THR A 95 2.76 9.94 -0.84
C THR A 95 2.54 11.43 -0.66
N ALA A 96 2.95 11.96 0.50
CA ALA A 96 2.81 13.36 0.84
C ALA A 96 3.44 14.26 -0.26
N PRO A 97 2.81 15.38 -0.64
CA PRO A 97 1.61 15.99 -0.04
C PRO A 97 0.27 15.47 -0.60
N HIS A 98 0.27 14.50 -1.52
CA HIS A 98 -0.93 14.02 -2.22
C HIS A 98 -1.43 12.68 -1.67
N THR A 99 -1.30 12.48 -0.36
CA THR A 99 -1.81 11.27 0.30
C THR A 99 -3.32 11.31 0.34
N CYS A 100 -3.96 10.26 -0.18
CA CYS A 100 -5.38 10.03 0.02
C CYS A 100 -5.61 9.53 1.44
N PRO A 101 -6.40 10.22 2.28
CA PRO A 101 -6.62 9.77 3.66
C PRO A 101 -7.41 8.45 3.73
N GLY A 102 -8.23 8.15 2.72
CA GLY A 102 -9.00 6.91 2.57
C GLY A 102 -10.00 6.61 3.71
N PRO A 103 -11.20 6.05 3.44
CA PRO A 103 -12.15 5.69 4.49
C PRO A 103 -11.77 4.38 5.22
N ILE A 104 -10.48 4.09 5.40
CA ILE A 104 -9.99 2.79 5.90
C ILE A 104 -10.49 2.50 7.31
N ASN A 105 -10.62 3.53 8.16
CA ASN A 105 -11.18 3.34 9.48
C ASN A 105 -12.68 3.04 9.46
N GLN A 106 -13.43 3.61 8.52
CA GLN A 106 -14.86 3.30 8.34
C GLN A 106 -15.04 1.86 7.83
N LEU A 107 -14.20 1.41 6.89
CA LEU A 107 -14.20 0.03 6.40
C LEU A 107 -13.92 -0.99 7.52
N LYS A 108 -13.05 -0.66 8.48
CA LYS A 108 -12.84 -1.52 9.66
C LYS A 108 -14.10 -1.65 10.50
N VAL A 109 -14.80 -0.56 10.76
CA VAL A 109 -16.03 -0.59 11.57
C VAL A 109 -17.10 -1.41 10.85
N LEU A 110 -17.29 -1.17 9.54
CA LEU A 110 -18.24 -1.92 8.72
C LEU A 110 -17.91 -3.42 8.71
N LEU A 111 -16.65 -3.79 8.45
CA LEU A 111 -16.26 -5.19 8.38
C LEU A 111 -16.38 -5.89 9.75
N ALA A 112 -16.04 -5.19 10.84
CA ALA A 112 -16.26 -5.69 12.20
C ALA A 112 -17.75 -5.94 12.47
N TYR A 113 -18.63 -5.02 12.08
CA TYR A 113 -20.07 -5.20 12.20
C TYR A 113 -20.55 -6.42 11.41
N ILE A 114 -20.10 -6.59 10.16
CA ILE A 114 -20.47 -7.73 9.32
C ILE A 114 -20.04 -9.05 9.99
N ILE A 115 -18.79 -9.14 10.46
CA ILE A 115 -18.25 -10.36 11.10
C ILE A 115 -18.97 -10.69 12.41
N CYS A 116 -19.32 -9.68 13.22
CA CYS A 116 -19.95 -9.92 14.52
C CYS A 116 -21.45 -10.23 14.42
N ASN A 117 -22.13 -9.89 13.32
CA ASN A 117 -23.58 -10.00 13.18
C ASN A 117 -24.04 -11.02 12.13
N ASN A 118 -23.12 -11.72 11.46
CA ASN A 118 -23.45 -12.74 10.47
C ASN A 118 -22.66 -14.02 10.76
N GLU A 119 -23.28 -15.17 10.52
CA GLU A 119 -22.59 -16.45 10.44
C GLU A 119 -22.13 -16.68 8.99
N PHE A 120 -20.87 -17.06 8.81
CA PHE A 120 -20.20 -17.27 7.52
C PHE A 120 -19.77 -18.72 7.36
#